data_AF-A0AAV5GCP8-F1
#
_entry.id   AF-A0AAV5GCP8-F1
#
_cell.length_a   1.000
_cell.length_b   1.000
_cell.length_c   1.000
_cell.angle_alpha   90.00
_cell.angle_beta   90.00
_cell.angle_gamma   90.00
#
_symmetry.space_group_name_H-M   'P 1'
#
loop_
_entity.id
_entity.type
_entity.pdbx_description
1 polymer ?
#
loop_
_entity_poly.entity_id
_entity_poly.type
_entity_poly.pdbx_seq_one_letter_code
_entity_poly.pdbx_strand_id
1 'polypeptide(L)'
;MSGEAVVRLRSAAPPPEDELILYSRARSSSEVDDFLSKYPPSKENEMVSLGGWYWCHMKEEGGTAKPAEDLDDDEPNRTKFEKAVAPLVDKLTADCAHIKETAPSRANKAKRIRSQKDLREDAYAEFNNGVKQLAQEHGILSGKWLFYPTPEYVDMSWSKIVHALAEDDGALAKTGVVKTAKVSSKPGDGGKSFVICVYCRDSWDKDGVGKAFKTLVKDLNLISTAYKCDANTIAGIDSKHPSGIKSSLYGRTTFMTAEEISAAQEATSKAKAPKKDRTLEEETAAGGADGFDPVSDDEDEKPKRKKAKK
;
A
#
# COMPACT_ATOMS: atom_id res chain seq x y z
N MET A 1 22.39 21.64 33.05
CA MET A 1 23.53 20.71 32.84
C MET A 1 23.16 19.85 31.65
N SER A 2 23.78 20.15 30.51
CA SER A 2 23.56 19.52 29.22
C SER A 2 24.15 18.12 29.21
N GLY A 3 23.30 17.10 29.18
CA GLY A 3 23.74 15.73 28.92
C GLY A 3 23.99 15.56 27.42
N GLU A 4 25.26 15.61 27.02
CA GLU A 4 25.72 15.13 25.72
C GLU A 4 25.26 13.68 25.50
N ALA A 5 24.46 13.45 24.45
CA ALA A 5 24.14 12.11 23.98
C ALA A 5 25.00 11.81 22.76
N VAL A 6 26.04 11.03 23.01
CA VAL A 6 27.01 10.49 22.05
C VAL A 6 26.30 9.75 20.91
N VAL A 7 26.49 10.22 19.67
CA VAL A 7 26.14 9.48 18.45
C VAL A 7 27.11 8.31 18.31
N ARG A 8 26.68 7.11 18.69
CA ARG A 8 27.34 5.87 18.26
C ARG A 8 26.70 5.41 16.96
N LEU A 9 27.32 5.77 15.83
CA LEU A 9 27.28 4.93 14.64
C LEU A 9 27.94 3.60 15.04
N ARG A 10 27.14 2.57 15.35
CA ARG A 10 27.69 1.21 15.40
C ARG A 10 28.03 0.81 13.98
N SER A 11 29.31 0.88 13.66
CA SER A 11 29.96 -0.06 12.75
C SER A 11 30.11 -1.42 13.47
N ALA A 12 30.03 -2.49 12.68
CA ALA A 12 30.36 -3.89 13.00
C ALA A 12 29.30 -4.73 13.76
N ALA A 13 28.12 -4.86 13.16
CA ALA A 13 27.45 -6.16 12.95
C ALA A 13 26.39 -5.96 11.86
N PRO A 14 26.30 -6.81 10.82
CA PRO A 14 25.16 -6.75 9.91
C PRO A 14 23.87 -6.96 10.74
N PRO A 15 22.74 -6.31 10.39
CA PRO A 15 21.45 -6.84 10.80
C PRO A 15 21.40 -8.33 10.40
N PRO A 16 20.70 -9.21 11.14
CA PRO A 16 20.54 -10.60 10.72
C PRO A 16 20.20 -10.65 9.23
N GLU A 17 20.88 -11.53 8.49
CA GLU A 17 21.30 -11.36 7.07
C GLU A 17 20.21 -11.10 6.00
N ASP A 18 18.94 -10.93 6.36
CA ASP A 18 17.84 -10.97 5.39
C ASP A 18 16.97 -9.69 5.27
N GLU A 19 17.19 -8.64 6.06
CA GLU A 19 16.30 -7.45 6.04
C GLU A 19 17.03 -6.10 6.12
N LEU A 20 16.87 -5.28 5.09
CA LEU A 20 17.28 -3.88 5.14
C LEU A 20 16.14 -3.06 5.72
N ILE A 21 16.29 -2.75 7.00
CA ILE A 21 15.24 -2.13 7.80
C ILE A 21 15.47 -0.63 7.94
N LEU A 22 14.56 0.18 7.41
CA LEU A 22 14.38 1.55 7.88
C LEU A 22 13.59 1.53 9.18
N TYR A 23 14.29 1.62 10.30
CA TYR A 23 13.66 1.97 11.57
C TYR A 23 13.40 3.47 11.56
N SER A 24 12.14 3.89 11.43
CA SER A 24 11.83 5.31 11.55
C SER A 24 12.02 5.75 13.01
N ARG A 25 13.11 6.48 13.19
CA ARG A 25 13.10 7.78 13.86
C ARG A 25 13.56 8.84 12.86
N ALA A 26 13.20 8.69 11.57
CA ALA A 26 13.56 9.66 10.54
C ALA A 26 12.81 10.95 10.85
N ARG A 27 13.52 11.93 11.41
CA ARG A 27 12.91 13.18 11.89
C ARG A 27 12.75 14.20 10.77
N SER A 28 13.38 13.96 9.62
CA SER A 28 13.36 14.86 8.48
C SER A 28 13.28 14.11 7.15
N SER A 29 12.64 14.76 6.19
CA SER A 29 12.49 14.28 4.81
C SER A 29 13.83 13.88 4.17
N SER A 30 14.91 14.59 4.50
CA SER A 30 16.26 14.31 4.00
C SER A 30 16.78 12.91 4.36
N GLU A 31 16.49 12.40 5.57
CA GLU A 31 16.93 11.06 5.98
C GLU A 31 16.16 9.97 5.22
N VAL A 32 14.87 10.25 4.92
CA VAL A 32 14.03 9.38 4.11
C VAL A 32 14.52 9.36 2.66
N ASP A 33 14.85 10.52 2.09
CA ASP A 33 15.39 10.65 0.73
C ASP A 33 16.74 9.93 0.58
N ASP A 34 17.64 10.08 1.55
CA ASP A 34 18.93 9.38 1.57
C ASP A 34 18.74 7.86 1.59
N PHE A 35 17.78 7.35 2.35
CA PHE A 35 17.44 5.92 2.36
C PHE A 35 16.89 5.46 1.00
N LEU A 36 15.89 6.17 0.46
CA LEU A 36 15.22 5.82 -0.79
C LEU A 36 16.15 5.90 -2.00
N SER A 37 17.08 6.86 -2.01
CA SER A 37 18.07 7.01 -3.08
C SER A 37 19.12 5.89 -3.07
N LYS A 38 19.51 5.43 -1.87
CA LYS A 38 20.46 4.34 -1.69
C LYS A 38 19.85 2.96 -1.95
N TYR A 39 18.57 2.78 -1.64
CA TYR A 39 17.87 1.50 -1.73
C TYR A 39 16.56 1.56 -2.53
N PRO A 40 16.61 1.91 -3.83
CA PRO A 40 15.43 1.90 -4.68
C PRO A 40 15.00 0.45 -5.02
N PRO A 41 13.73 0.07 -4.78
CA PRO A 41 13.25 -1.29 -5.07
C PRO A 41 13.43 -1.76 -6.52
N SER A 42 13.44 -0.85 -7.48
CA SER A 42 13.58 -1.17 -8.90
C SER A 42 15.00 -1.59 -9.30
N LYS A 43 16.03 -1.26 -8.51
CA LYS A 43 17.43 -1.53 -8.89
C LYS A 43 17.94 -2.81 -8.27
N GLU A 44 18.61 -3.59 -9.10
CA GLU A 44 19.33 -4.78 -8.68
C GLU A 44 20.48 -4.41 -7.73
N ASN A 45 20.55 -5.12 -6.60
CA ASN A 45 21.63 -5.05 -5.62
C ASN A 45 21.77 -6.43 -4.95
N GLU A 46 22.77 -6.61 -4.09
CA GLU A 46 23.05 -7.90 -3.45
C GLU A 46 21.85 -8.47 -2.64
N MET A 47 20.88 -7.65 -2.21
CA MET A 47 19.65 -8.15 -1.59
C MET A 47 18.61 -8.65 -2.59
N VAL A 48 18.59 -8.08 -3.80
CA VAL A 48 17.69 -8.49 -4.89
C VAL A 48 18.02 -9.91 -5.35
N SER A 49 19.30 -10.28 -5.39
CA SER A 49 19.74 -11.64 -5.71
C SER A 49 19.35 -12.67 -4.64
N LEU A 50 19.17 -12.24 -3.39
CA LEU A 50 18.66 -13.05 -2.28
C LEU A 50 17.13 -13.05 -2.16
N GLY A 51 16.42 -12.25 -2.97
CA GLY A 51 14.96 -12.16 -2.93
C GLY A 51 14.41 -11.48 -1.67
N GLY A 52 15.19 -10.58 -1.07
CA GLY A 52 14.84 -9.91 0.19
C GLY A 52 13.68 -8.92 0.09
N TRP A 53 13.31 -8.36 1.24
CA TRP A 53 12.29 -7.32 1.38
C TRP A 53 12.90 -6.05 1.95
N TYR A 54 12.46 -4.89 1.44
CA TYR A 54 12.72 -3.62 2.12
C TYR A 54 11.61 -3.33 3.10
N TRP A 55 11.98 -2.90 4.29
CA TRP A 55 11.06 -2.66 5.38
C TRP A 55 11.11 -1.21 5.86
N CYS A 56 9.94 -0.67 6.19
CA CYS A 56 9.78 0.61 6.85
C CYS A 56 8.89 0.40 8.08
N HIS A 57 9.44 0.63 9.28
CA HIS A 57 8.69 0.49 10.54
C HIS A 57 8.66 1.81 11.29
N MET A 58 7.54 2.07 11.96
CA MET A 58 7.49 2.97 13.11
C MET A 58 8.13 2.31 14.33
N LYS A 59 9.02 3.04 15.01
CA LYS A 59 9.59 2.57 16.27
C LYS A 59 8.51 2.57 17.35
N GLU A 60 8.24 1.40 17.92
CA GLU A 60 7.40 1.27 19.13
C GLU A 60 8.28 1.02 20.36
N GLU A 61 7.92 1.62 21.49
CA GLU A 61 8.49 1.25 22.78
C GLU A 61 7.83 -0.04 23.26
N GLY A 62 8.56 -1.16 23.23
CA GLY A 62 8.15 -2.43 23.85
C GLY A 62 7.27 -3.36 23.01
N GLY A 63 7.03 -3.08 21.72
CA GLY A 63 6.28 -3.94 20.79
C GLY A 63 7.14 -4.63 19.74
N THR A 64 6.65 -5.75 19.18
CA THR A 64 7.26 -6.38 18.00
C THR A 64 6.92 -5.55 16.76
N ALA A 65 7.94 -5.10 16.03
CA ALA A 65 7.73 -4.34 14.79
C ALA A 65 7.20 -5.21 13.63
N LYS A 66 7.35 -6.53 13.76
CA LYS A 66 6.97 -7.52 12.75
C LYS A 66 5.47 -7.79 12.75
N PRO A 67 4.81 -7.80 11.58
CA PRO A 67 3.46 -8.30 11.41
C PRO A 67 3.34 -9.77 11.82
N ALA A 68 2.13 -10.21 12.16
CA ALA A 68 1.87 -11.56 12.65
C ALA A 68 2.25 -12.67 11.65
N GLU A 69 2.14 -12.43 10.34
CA GLU A 69 2.58 -13.41 9.33
C GLU A 69 4.10 -13.57 9.25
N ASP A 70 4.86 -12.58 9.72
CA ASP A 70 6.32 -12.52 9.65
C ASP A 70 6.95 -12.82 11.04
N LEU A 71 6.13 -13.26 12.02
CA LEU A 71 6.63 -13.85 13.27
C LEU A 71 7.27 -15.20 12.97
N ASP A 72 8.25 -15.60 13.78
CA ASP A 72 8.91 -16.90 13.61
C ASP A 72 7.91 -18.06 13.80
N ASP A 73 8.13 -19.18 13.10
CA ASP A 73 7.21 -20.31 13.08
C ASP A 73 7.02 -20.95 14.49
N ASP A 74 8.03 -20.83 15.34
CA ASP A 74 8.03 -21.30 16.73
C ASP A 74 7.47 -20.29 17.74
N GLU A 75 7.04 -19.10 17.28
CA GLU A 75 6.38 -18.13 18.13
C GLU A 75 5.11 -18.74 18.75
N PRO A 76 5.02 -18.88 20.09
CA PRO A 76 4.03 -19.73 20.74
C PRO A 76 2.57 -19.40 20.37
N ASN A 77 2.27 -18.12 20.17
CA ASN A 77 0.93 -17.67 19.80
C ASN A 77 0.59 -18.03 18.35
N ARG A 78 1.56 -17.91 17.44
CA ARG A 78 1.40 -18.31 16.04
C ARG A 78 1.19 -19.81 15.92
N THR A 79 2.04 -20.63 16.58
CA THR A 79 1.89 -22.08 16.56
C THR A 79 0.54 -22.56 17.14
N LYS A 80 0.06 -21.91 18.21
CA LYS A 80 -1.27 -22.20 18.79
C LYS A 80 -2.40 -21.87 17.81
N PHE A 81 -2.33 -20.70 17.18
CA PHE A 81 -3.30 -20.29 16.17
C PHE A 81 -3.33 -21.26 14.98
N GLU A 82 -2.16 -21.64 14.44
CA GLU A 82 -2.06 -22.59 13.31
C GLU A 82 -2.74 -23.94 13.64
N LYS A 83 -2.50 -24.47 14.83
CA LYS A 83 -3.15 -25.71 15.29
C LYS A 83 -4.65 -25.56 15.47
N ALA A 84 -5.10 -24.41 15.98
CA ALA A 84 -6.50 -24.15 16.23
C ALA A 84 -7.30 -23.86 14.95
N VAL A 85 -6.67 -23.24 13.95
CA VAL A 85 -7.33 -22.86 12.68
C VAL A 85 -7.39 -24.02 11.69
N ALA A 86 -6.46 -24.97 11.74
CA ALA A 86 -6.42 -26.10 10.81
C ALA A 86 -7.76 -26.88 10.72
N PRO A 87 -8.44 -27.24 11.83
CA PRO A 87 -9.76 -27.88 11.75
C PRO A 87 -10.84 -27.03 11.06
N LEU A 88 -10.76 -25.70 11.17
CA LEU A 88 -11.70 -24.80 10.46
C LEU A 88 -11.44 -24.80 8.95
N VAL A 89 -10.18 -24.85 8.53
CA VAL A 89 -9.79 -24.93 7.12
C VAL A 89 -10.23 -26.27 6.51
N ASP A 90 -10.03 -27.37 7.23
CA ASP A 90 -10.46 -28.71 6.82
C ASP A 90 -11.98 -28.78 6.70
N LYS A 91 -12.71 -28.27 7.71
CA LYS A 91 -14.17 -28.20 7.69
C LYS A 91 -14.66 -27.37 6.50
N LEU A 92 -14.10 -26.17 6.29
CA LEU A 92 -14.48 -25.31 5.16
C LEU A 92 -14.29 -26.04 3.82
N THR A 93 -13.16 -26.73 3.66
CA THR A 93 -12.84 -27.44 2.42
C THR A 93 -13.80 -28.60 2.18
N ALA A 94 -14.10 -29.38 3.22
CA ALA A 94 -15.06 -30.48 3.16
C ALA A 94 -16.50 -29.98 2.87
N ASP A 95 -16.94 -28.92 3.57
CA ASP A 95 -18.27 -28.32 3.37
C ASP A 95 -18.43 -27.81 1.93
N CYS A 96 -17.42 -27.10 1.40
CA CYS A 96 -17.46 -26.60 0.04
C CYS A 96 -17.46 -27.72 -1.01
N ALA A 97 -16.71 -28.81 -0.79
CA ALA A 97 -16.75 -29.99 -1.65
C ALA A 97 -18.14 -30.64 -1.63
N HIS A 98 -18.70 -30.84 -0.44
CA HIS A 98 -20.03 -31.42 -0.26
C HIS A 98 -21.14 -30.56 -0.91
N ILE A 99 -21.09 -29.23 -0.75
CA ILE A 99 -22.03 -28.31 -1.39
C ILE A 99 -21.97 -28.43 -2.91
N LYS A 100 -20.76 -28.54 -3.47
CA LYS A 100 -20.56 -28.68 -4.92
C LYS A 100 -21.20 -29.97 -5.46
N GLU A 101 -21.16 -31.05 -4.70
CA GLU A 101 -21.70 -32.35 -5.08
C GLU A 101 -23.22 -32.45 -4.90
N THR A 102 -23.76 -31.86 -3.83
CA THR A 102 -25.14 -32.14 -3.38
C THR A 102 -26.15 -31.03 -3.66
N ALA A 103 -25.73 -29.77 -3.67
CA ALA A 103 -26.65 -28.64 -3.80
C ALA A 103 -26.87 -28.23 -5.27
N PRO A 104 -28.07 -27.75 -5.63
CA PRO A 104 -28.33 -27.28 -6.99
C PRO A 104 -27.63 -25.95 -7.27
N SER A 105 -27.28 -25.73 -8.54
CA SER A 105 -26.63 -24.49 -8.98
C SER A 105 -27.51 -23.25 -8.80
N ARG A 106 -28.83 -23.39 -8.88
CA ARG A 106 -29.82 -22.30 -8.72
C ARG A 106 -30.78 -22.61 -7.57
N ALA A 107 -31.16 -21.57 -6.85
CA ALA A 107 -32.13 -21.67 -5.77
C ALA A 107 -33.54 -21.92 -6.32
N ASN A 108 -34.39 -22.57 -5.52
CA ASN A 108 -35.82 -22.72 -5.79
C ASN A 108 -36.62 -22.30 -4.55
N LYS A 109 -37.15 -21.07 -4.59
CA LYS A 109 -37.92 -20.48 -3.47
C LYS A 109 -39.19 -21.25 -3.16
N ALA A 110 -39.90 -21.77 -4.17
CA ALA A 110 -41.16 -22.51 -3.97
C ALA A 110 -40.94 -23.82 -3.21
N LYS A 111 -39.80 -24.49 -3.44
CA LYS A 111 -39.39 -25.72 -2.73
C LYS A 111 -38.50 -25.46 -1.51
N ARG A 112 -38.24 -24.19 -1.17
CA ARG A 112 -37.30 -23.77 -0.11
C ARG A 112 -35.89 -24.36 -0.25
N ILE A 113 -35.43 -24.58 -1.49
CA ILE A 113 -34.09 -25.12 -1.77
C ILE A 113 -33.14 -23.95 -2.03
N ARG A 114 -32.01 -23.92 -1.32
CA ARG A 114 -30.95 -22.93 -1.48
C ARG A 114 -29.96 -23.33 -2.58
N SER A 115 -29.28 -22.34 -3.17
CA SER A 115 -28.26 -22.61 -4.19
C SER A 115 -26.91 -22.97 -3.58
N GLN A 116 -26.03 -23.55 -4.40
CA GLN A 116 -24.61 -23.72 -4.05
C GLN A 116 -23.92 -22.42 -3.64
N LYS A 117 -24.33 -21.28 -4.21
CA LYS A 117 -23.75 -19.97 -3.86
C LYS A 117 -24.15 -19.60 -2.43
N ASP A 118 -25.45 -19.66 -2.14
CA ASP A 118 -25.96 -19.25 -0.82
C ASP A 118 -25.39 -20.11 0.31
N LEU A 119 -25.23 -21.42 0.09
CA LEU A 119 -24.66 -22.34 1.08
C LEU A 119 -23.17 -22.11 1.28
N ARG A 120 -22.42 -21.77 0.21
CA ARG A 120 -21.00 -21.42 0.33
C ARG A 120 -20.81 -20.10 1.07
N GLU A 121 -21.68 -19.11 0.85
CA GLU A 121 -21.63 -17.84 1.57
C GLU A 121 -21.83 -18.03 3.09
N ASP A 122 -22.71 -18.94 3.50
CA ASP A 122 -22.86 -19.31 4.92
C ASP A 122 -21.60 -19.98 5.47
N ALA A 123 -21.04 -20.97 4.76
CA ALA A 123 -19.81 -21.65 5.17
C ALA A 123 -18.63 -20.66 5.27
N TYR A 124 -18.53 -19.71 4.34
CA TYR A 124 -17.53 -18.64 4.39
C TYR A 124 -17.75 -17.71 5.58
N ALA A 125 -19.00 -17.36 5.89
CA ALA A 125 -19.31 -16.51 7.05
C ALA A 125 -18.96 -17.22 8.37
N GLU A 126 -19.29 -18.50 8.50
CA GLU A 126 -18.92 -19.33 9.65
C GLU A 126 -17.40 -19.40 9.81
N PHE A 127 -16.67 -19.73 8.73
CA PHE A 127 -15.21 -19.77 8.73
C PHE A 127 -14.59 -18.42 9.13
N ASN A 128 -15.01 -17.32 8.50
CA ASN A 128 -14.45 -16.00 8.78
C ASN A 128 -14.72 -15.56 10.24
N ASN A 129 -15.86 -15.93 10.81
CA ASN A 129 -16.15 -15.67 12.22
C ASN A 129 -15.27 -16.52 13.14
N GLY A 130 -15.04 -17.80 12.83
CA GLY A 130 -14.15 -18.67 13.58
C GLY A 130 -12.70 -18.18 13.53
N VAL A 131 -12.19 -17.83 12.35
CA VAL A 131 -10.85 -17.24 12.18
C VAL A 131 -10.72 -15.95 12.98
N LYS A 132 -11.73 -15.08 12.96
CA LYS A 132 -11.74 -13.85 13.77
C LYS A 132 -11.59 -14.15 15.26
N GLN A 133 -12.37 -15.09 15.78
CA GLN A 133 -12.33 -15.43 17.21
C GLN A 133 -10.96 -15.97 17.62
N LEU A 134 -10.40 -16.91 16.85
CA LEU A 134 -9.08 -17.48 17.10
C LEU A 134 -7.96 -16.43 16.97
N ALA A 135 -8.06 -15.55 15.99
CA ALA A 135 -7.10 -14.47 15.80
C ALA A 135 -7.10 -13.51 16.99
N GLN A 136 -8.27 -13.18 17.53
CA GLN A 136 -8.40 -12.34 18.73
C GLN A 136 -7.89 -13.06 19.98
N GLU A 137 -8.16 -14.36 20.12
CA GLU A 137 -7.68 -15.18 21.24
C GLU A 137 -6.15 -15.29 21.27
N HIS A 138 -5.52 -15.43 20.10
CA HIS A 138 -4.07 -15.64 19.98
C HIS A 138 -3.28 -14.38 19.62
N GLY A 139 -3.92 -13.22 19.50
CA GLY A 139 -3.25 -11.96 19.17
C GLY A 139 -2.74 -11.85 17.72
N ILE A 140 -3.28 -12.66 16.79
CA ILE A 140 -2.95 -12.64 15.36
C ILE A 140 -3.82 -11.61 14.64
N LEU A 141 -3.65 -10.34 15.02
CA LEU A 141 -4.60 -9.29 14.66
C LEU A 141 -4.23 -8.56 13.36
N SER A 142 -2.95 -8.47 13.03
CA SER A 142 -2.49 -7.63 11.92
C SER A 142 -2.97 -8.11 10.55
N GLY A 143 -2.90 -7.21 9.58
CA GLY A 143 -3.24 -7.46 8.18
C GLY A 143 -2.74 -6.34 7.29
N LYS A 144 -2.72 -6.56 5.97
CA LYS A 144 -2.14 -5.60 5.02
C LYS A 144 -3.04 -5.21 3.87
N TRP A 145 -2.86 -3.97 3.44
CA TRP A 145 -3.23 -3.51 2.10
C TRP A 145 -2.17 -3.94 1.09
N LEU A 146 -2.61 -4.55 -0.01
CA LEU A 146 -1.74 -5.08 -1.07
C LEU A 146 -1.73 -4.16 -2.30
N PHE A 147 -0.53 -3.87 -2.80
CA PHE A 147 -0.31 -3.12 -4.05
C PHE A 147 0.60 -3.93 -4.97
N TYR A 148 0.37 -3.79 -6.27
CA TYR A 148 1.13 -4.49 -7.31
C TYR A 148 1.64 -3.51 -8.38
N PRO A 149 2.56 -2.59 -8.02
CA PRO A 149 3.10 -1.64 -8.98
C PRO A 149 3.98 -2.36 -10.02
N THR A 150 4.00 -1.83 -11.24
CA THR A 150 4.95 -2.26 -12.27
C THR A 150 6.36 -1.74 -11.94
N PRO A 151 7.42 -2.26 -12.59
CA PRO A 151 8.79 -1.79 -12.36
C PRO A 151 8.97 -0.28 -12.51
N GLU A 152 8.21 0.37 -13.39
CA GLU A 152 8.29 1.81 -13.64
C GLU A 152 7.71 2.65 -12.49
N TYR A 153 6.80 2.07 -11.69
CA TYR A 153 6.06 2.79 -10.65
C TYR A 153 6.39 2.34 -9.23
N VAL A 154 7.20 1.28 -9.04
CA VAL A 154 7.48 0.73 -7.71
C VAL A 154 8.20 1.74 -6.82
N ASP A 155 9.25 2.41 -7.31
CA ASP A 155 10.03 3.37 -6.51
C ASP A 155 9.19 4.56 -6.09
N MET A 156 8.37 5.10 -7.00
CA MET A 156 7.46 6.21 -6.71
C MET A 156 6.39 5.82 -5.70
N SER A 157 5.82 4.62 -5.84
CA SER A 157 4.79 4.12 -4.91
C SER A 157 5.39 3.86 -3.53
N TRP A 158 6.57 3.26 -3.48
CA TRP A 158 7.29 2.98 -2.25
C TRP A 158 7.71 4.25 -1.53
N SER A 159 8.33 5.22 -2.24
CA SER A 159 8.71 6.52 -1.69
C SER A 159 7.53 7.20 -0.98
N LYS A 160 6.37 7.31 -1.64
CA LYS A 160 5.16 7.90 -1.03
C LYS A 160 4.77 7.21 0.28
N ILE A 161 4.83 5.87 0.32
CA ILE A 161 4.49 5.10 1.51
C ILE A 161 5.50 5.35 2.62
N VAL A 162 6.80 5.35 2.30
CA VAL A 162 7.86 5.59 3.28
C VAL A 162 7.76 7.00 3.85
N HIS A 163 7.62 8.05 3.04
CA HIS A 163 7.42 9.42 3.56
C HIS A 163 6.18 9.49 4.46
N ALA A 164 5.04 8.97 3.99
CA ALA A 164 3.81 9.03 4.75
C ALA A 164 3.85 8.23 6.06
N LEU A 165 4.73 7.23 6.18
CA LEU A 165 4.85 6.37 7.35
C LEU A 165 5.98 6.77 8.31
N ALA A 166 7.13 7.21 7.78
CA ALA A 166 8.35 7.43 8.53
C ALA A 166 8.53 8.86 9.04
N GLU A 167 7.95 9.85 8.36
CA GLU A 167 8.03 11.25 8.78
C GLU A 167 7.08 11.53 9.97
N ASP A 168 7.50 12.41 10.89
CA ASP A 168 6.74 12.75 12.10
C ASP A 168 5.32 13.26 11.79
N ASP A 169 5.15 13.96 10.66
CA ASP A 169 3.87 14.47 10.19
C ASP A 169 3.32 13.69 8.98
N GLY A 170 3.86 12.50 8.71
CA GLY A 170 3.43 11.63 7.63
C GLY A 170 1.95 11.25 7.71
N ALA A 171 1.26 11.25 6.57
CA ALA A 171 -0.17 11.03 6.51
C ALA A 171 -0.60 9.65 7.04
N LEU A 172 0.15 8.58 6.75
CA LEU A 172 -0.09 7.24 7.27
C LEU A 172 0.27 7.17 8.77
N ALA A 173 1.31 7.85 9.21
CA ALA A 173 1.68 7.90 10.62
C ALA A 173 0.58 8.52 11.49
N LYS A 174 0.01 9.64 11.04
CA LYS A 174 -1.14 10.33 11.66
C LYS A 174 -2.41 9.47 11.75
N THR A 175 -2.51 8.38 10.98
CA THR A 175 -3.65 7.46 11.12
C THR A 175 -3.66 6.77 12.48
N GLY A 176 -2.48 6.50 13.05
CA GLY A 176 -2.28 5.76 14.29
C GLY A 176 -2.38 4.23 14.15
N VAL A 177 -2.82 3.74 12.99
CA VAL A 177 -3.15 2.32 12.77
C VAL A 177 -2.15 1.58 11.89
N VAL A 178 -1.48 2.31 10.99
CA VAL A 178 -0.40 1.77 10.16
C VAL A 178 0.92 1.91 10.92
N LYS A 179 1.73 0.85 10.93
CA LYS A 179 3.03 0.85 11.62
C LYS A 179 4.17 0.30 10.81
N THR A 180 3.85 -0.55 9.85
CA THR A 180 4.85 -1.26 9.07
C THR A 180 4.43 -1.27 7.62
N ALA A 181 5.40 -1.14 6.73
CA ALA A 181 5.24 -1.45 5.32
C ALA A 181 6.46 -2.24 4.82
N LYS A 182 6.25 -3.08 3.81
CA LYS A 182 7.33 -3.76 3.10
C LYS A 182 7.12 -3.76 1.61
N VAL A 183 8.21 -3.77 0.86
CA VAL A 183 8.20 -3.89 -0.61
C VAL A 183 9.16 -4.98 -1.05
N SER A 184 8.77 -5.76 -2.05
CA SER A 184 9.63 -6.78 -2.62
C SER A 184 10.82 -6.14 -3.33
N SER A 185 12.01 -6.75 -3.23
CA SER A 185 13.20 -6.29 -3.97
C SER A 185 13.21 -6.77 -5.43
N LYS A 186 12.33 -7.70 -5.79
CA LYS A 186 12.17 -8.20 -7.15
C LYS A 186 10.71 -8.28 -7.56
N PRO A 187 10.40 -8.20 -8.86
CA PRO A 187 9.08 -8.53 -9.35
C PRO A 187 8.74 -10.00 -9.05
N GLY A 188 7.46 -10.29 -8.83
CA GLY A 188 6.98 -11.66 -8.67
C GLY A 188 7.04 -12.48 -9.97
N ASP A 189 6.53 -13.71 -9.92
CA ASP A 189 6.54 -14.65 -11.04
C ASP A 189 6.02 -14.03 -12.35
N GLY A 190 6.88 -14.06 -13.37
CA GLY A 190 6.62 -13.47 -14.68
C GLY A 190 7.09 -12.04 -14.86
N GLY A 191 7.75 -11.42 -13.87
CA GLY A 191 8.47 -10.15 -14.05
C GLY A 191 7.58 -8.90 -14.11
N LYS A 192 6.26 -9.04 -13.91
CA LYS A 192 5.27 -8.01 -14.27
C LYS A 192 5.02 -6.97 -13.19
N SER A 193 5.17 -7.34 -11.93
CA SER A 193 4.82 -6.46 -10.81
C SER A 193 5.59 -6.80 -9.55
N PHE A 194 5.93 -5.76 -8.80
CA PHE A 194 6.39 -5.84 -7.42
C PHE A 194 5.21 -6.02 -6.47
N VAL A 195 5.48 -6.29 -5.20
CA VAL A 195 4.46 -6.31 -4.15
C VAL A 195 4.84 -5.28 -3.10
N ILE A 196 3.89 -4.40 -2.76
CA ILE A 196 3.98 -3.55 -1.56
C ILE A 196 2.88 -3.96 -0.60
N CYS A 197 3.22 -4.12 0.67
CA CYS A 197 2.30 -4.39 1.76
C CYS A 197 2.34 -3.22 2.75
N VAL A 198 1.16 -2.70 3.14
CA VAL A 198 1.02 -1.69 4.19
C VAL A 198 0.17 -2.26 5.32
N TYR A 199 0.77 -2.46 6.49
CA TYR A 199 0.18 -3.23 7.60
C TYR A 199 -0.57 -2.34 8.58
N CYS A 200 -1.79 -2.77 8.93
CA CYS A 200 -2.56 -2.25 10.05
C CYS A 200 -2.45 -3.21 11.25
N ARG A 201 -2.47 -2.65 12.46
CA ARG A 201 -2.33 -3.42 13.71
C ARG A 201 -3.46 -4.42 13.96
N ASP A 202 -4.70 -4.05 13.62
CA ASP A 202 -5.87 -4.90 13.82
C ASP A 202 -6.74 -4.92 12.56
N SER A 203 -6.89 -6.10 11.97
CA SER A 203 -7.68 -6.37 10.78
C SER A 203 -9.18 -6.18 10.99
N TRP A 204 -9.65 -6.26 12.24
CA TRP A 204 -11.06 -6.13 12.59
C TRP A 204 -11.41 -4.76 13.19
N ASP A 205 -10.44 -3.87 13.38
CA ASP A 205 -10.67 -2.42 13.53
C ASP A 205 -11.05 -1.84 12.17
N LYS A 206 -12.32 -2.03 11.80
CA LYS A 206 -12.85 -1.63 10.49
C LYS A 206 -12.69 -0.12 10.24
N ASP A 207 -12.84 0.69 11.28
CA ASP A 207 -12.71 2.15 11.16
C ASP A 207 -11.25 2.57 10.95
N GLY A 208 -10.33 1.96 11.70
CA GLY A 208 -8.90 2.12 11.51
C GLY A 208 -8.44 1.71 10.11
N VAL A 209 -8.76 0.48 9.71
CA VAL A 209 -8.41 -0.05 8.37
C VAL A 209 -9.01 0.82 7.25
N GLY A 210 -10.24 1.29 7.43
CA GLY A 210 -10.89 2.21 6.50
C GLY A 210 -10.25 3.61 6.44
N LYS A 211 -9.81 4.14 7.59
CA LYS A 211 -9.05 5.40 7.67
C LYS A 211 -7.73 5.28 6.92
N ALA A 212 -6.98 4.19 7.12
CA ALA A 212 -5.75 3.91 6.39
C ALA A 212 -6.00 3.85 4.87
N PHE A 213 -7.04 3.14 4.43
CA PHE A 213 -7.40 3.08 3.01
C PHE A 213 -7.71 4.45 2.41
N LYS A 214 -8.53 5.26 3.09
CA LYS A 214 -8.88 6.60 2.64
C LYS A 214 -7.65 7.49 2.53
N THR A 215 -6.70 7.39 3.47
CA THR A 215 -5.42 8.11 3.40
C THR A 215 -4.56 7.66 2.22
N LEU A 216 -4.45 6.35 1.98
CA LEU A 216 -3.74 5.81 0.80
C LEU A 216 -4.31 6.40 -0.51
N VAL A 217 -5.64 6.47 -0.62
CA VAL A 217 -6.31 6.97 -1.83
C VAL A 217 -6.21 8.50 -1.95
N LYS A 218 -6.58 9.24 -0.92
CA LYS A 218 -6.74 10.70 -0.99
C LYS A 218 -5.42 11.47 -0.90
N ASP A 219 -4.52 11.02 -0.04
CA ASP A 219 -3.27 11.74 0.24
C ASP A 219 -2.12 11.22 -0.63
N LEU A 220 -2.08 9.91 -0.90
CA LEU A 220 -0.97 9.29 -1.64
C LEU A 220 -1.33 8.97 -3.11
N ASN A 221 -2.62 9.03 -3.48
CA ASN A 221 -3.12 8.57 -4.78
C ASN A 221 -2.67 7.13 -5.10
N LEU A 222 -2.78 6.25 -4.10
CA LEU A 222 -2.48 4.83 -4.19
C LEU A 222 -3.73 4.03 -3.85
N ILE A 223 -4.15 3.17 -4.77
CA ILE A 223 -5.33 2.31 -4.60
C ILE A 223 -4.87 0.89 -4.36
N SER A 224 -5.18 0.37 -3.18
CA SER A 224 -4.93 -1.04 -2.90
C SER A 224 -5.92 -1.93 -3.64
N THR A 225 -5.45 -3.12 -4.04
CA THR A 225 -6.30 -4.13 -4.67
C THR A 225 -7.18 -4.84 -3.65
N ALA A 226 -6.65 -5.12 -2.46
CA ALA A 226 -7.32 -5.89 -1.42
C ALA A 226 -6.64 -5.71 -0.06
N TYR A 227 -7.42 -5.90 1.00
CA TYR A 227 -6.91 -6.08 2.35
C TYR A 227 -6.95 -7.55 2.74
N LYS A 228 -5.82 -8.11 3.17
CA LYS A 228 -5.70 -9.50 3.65
C LYS A 228 -5.23 -9.50 5.10
N CYS A 229 -5.98 -10.16 5.99
CA CYS A 229 -5.55 -10.38 7.37
C CYS A 229 -4.45 -11.45 7.43
N ASP A 230 -3.53 -11.32 8.38
CA ASP A 230 -2.41 -12.25 8.56
C ASP A 230 -2.91 -13.62 8.99
N ALA A 231 -3.99 -13.66 9.77
CA ALA A 231 -4.69 -14.89 10.14
C ALA A 231 -5.08 -15.74 8.91
N ASN A 232 -5.55 -15.13 7.82
CA ASN A 232 -5.84 -15.84 6.57
C ASN A 232 -4.57 -16.29 5.85
N THR A 233 -3.47 -15.52 5.92
CA THR A 233 -2.19 -15.97 5.36
C THR A 233 -1.68 -17.20 6.11
N ILE A 234 -1.65 -17.15 7.44
CA ILE A 234 -1.18 -18.23 8.30
C ILE A 234 -2.06 -19.48 8.14
N ALA A 235 -3.38 -19.31 7.99
CA ALA A 235 -4.31 -20.40 7.71
C ALA A 235 -4.20 -20.99 6.28
N GLY A 236 -3.27 -20.51 5.44
CA GLY A 236 -3.09 -21.00 4.08
C GLY A 236 -4.20 -20.59 3.11
N ILE A 237 -4.99 -19.56 3.44
CA ILE A 237 -6.05 -19.06 2.56
C ILE A 237 -5.45 -18.12 1.51
N ASP A 238 -5.36 -18.60 0.28
CA ASP A 238 -4.94 -17.84 -0.90
C ASP A 238 -6.04 -17.77 -1.99
N SER A 239 -5.73 -17.17 -3.14
CA SER A 239 -6.68 -17.03 -4.25
C SER A 239 -6.95 -18.33 -5.02
N LYS A 240 -6.13 -19.37 -4.80
CA LYS A 240 -6.21 -20.70 -5.42
C LYS A 240 -6.74 -21.76 -4.44
N HIS A 241 -7.09 -21.37 -3.22
CA HIS A 241 -7.53 -22.29 -2.18
C HIS A 241 -8.73 -23.13 -2.66
N PRO A 242 -8.74 -24.46 -2.44
CA PRO A 242 -9.75 -25.36 -3.01
C PRO A 242 -11.21 -25.03 -2.66
N SER A 243 -11.45 -24.41 -1.50
CA SER A 243 -12.79 -23.98 -1.10
C SER A 243 -13.36 -22.85 -1.96
N GLY A 244 -12.51 -22.07 -2.64
CA GLY A 244 -12.92 -20.89 -3.42
C GLY A 244 -13.34 -19.70 -2.55
N ILE A 245 -13.00 -19.70 -1.26
CA ILE A 245 -13.17 -18.53 -0.39
C ILE A 245 -12.29 -17.38 -0.87
N LYS A 246 -12.76 -16.14 -0.71
CA LYS A 246 -11.91 -14.97 -0.97
C LYS A 246 -10.82 -14.91 0.10
N SER A 247 -9.57 -14.74 -0.32
CA SER A 247 -8.45 -14.55 0.59
C SER A 247 -8.47 -13.18 1.29
N SER A 248 -9.11 -12.19 0.67
CA SER A 248 -9.22 -10.84 1.22
C SER A 248 -10.39 -10.68 2.18
N LEU A 249 -10.14 -9.96 3.28
CA LEU A 249 -11.15 -9.56 4.25
C LEU A 249 -11.92 -8.32 3.77
N TYR A 250 -11.22 -7.36 3.18
CA TYR A 250 -11.82 -6.17 2.57
C TYR A 250 -11.38 -5.99 1.12
N GLY A 251 -12.29 -5.48 0.30
CA GLY A 251 -12.04 -5.18 -1.11
C GLY A 251 -11.83 -3.69 -1.35
N ARG A 252 -11.43 -3.36 -2.58
CA ARG A 252 -11.22 -1.98 -3.06
C ARG A 252 -12.40 -1.03 -2.77
N THR A 253 -13.63 -1.54 -2.84
CA THR A 253 -14.84 -0.73 -2.68
C THR A 253 -15.49 -0.84 -1.29
N THR A 254 -14.79 -1.43 -0.32
CA THR A 254 -15.34 -1.62 1.03
C THR A 254 -15.48 -0.30 1.80
N PHE A 255 -14.56 0.65 1.59
CA PHE A 255 -14.47 1.88 2.38
C PHE A 255 -14.68 3.17 1.58
N MET A 256 -14.68 3.08 0.25
CA MET A 256 -14.97 4.15 -0.69
C MET A 256 -15.68 3.56 -1.91
N THR A 257 -16.61 4.29 -2.51
CA THR A 257 -17.23 3.87 -3.78
C THR A 257 -16.26 4.04 -4.95
N ALA A 258 -16.58 3.44 -6.11
CA ALA A 258 -15.76 3.61 -7.30
C ALA A 258 -15.70 5.07 -7.75
N GLU A 259 -16.81 5.80 -7.59
CA GLU A 259 -16.94 7.22 -7.90
C GLU A 259 -16.10 8.08 -6.95
N GLU A 260 -16.15 7.80 -5.64
CA GLU A 260 -15.32 8.50 -4.65
C GLU A 260 -13.83 8.28 -4.89
N ILE A 261 -13.43 7.06 -5.28
CA ILE A 261 -12.05 6.74 -5.64
C ILE A 261 -11.65 7.54 -6.88
N SER A 262 -12.43 7.49 -7.97
CA SER A 262 -12.14 8.23 -9.21
C SER A 262 -12.02 9.74 -8.95
N ALA A 263 -12.95 10.31 -8.19
CA ALA A 263 -12.93 11.72 -7.83
C ALA A 263 -11.68 12.12 -7.04
N ALA A 264 -11.22 11.28 -6.11
CA ALA A 264 -9.98 11.53 -5.36
C ALA A 264 -8.72 11.51 -6.26
N GLN A 265 -8.67 10.59 -7.23
CA GLN A 265 -7.56 10.54 -8.19
C GLN A 265 -7.53 11.77 -9.11
N GLU A 266 -8.70 12.22 -9.57
CA GLU A 266 -8.82 13.41 -10.40
C GLU A 266 -8.44 14.68 -9.65
N ALA A 267 -8.88 14.81 -8.39
CA ALA A 267 -8.54 15.97 -7.56
C ALA A 267 -7.02 16.09 -7.38
N THR A 268 -6.34 14.98 -7.13
CA THR A 268 -4.87 14.94 -7.00
C THR A 268 -4.18 15.28 -8.31
N SER A 269 -4.72 14.81 -9.44
CA SER A 269 -4.16 15.08 -10.77
C SER A 269 -4.31 16.56 -11.16
N LYS A 270 -5.45 17.19 -10.83
CA LYS A 270 -5.69 18.63 -11.05
C LYS A 270 -4.80 19.50 -10.15
N ALA A 271 -4.57 19.10 -8.91
CA ALA A 271 -3.68 19.81 -7.99
C ALA A 271 -2.21 19.80 -8.43
N LYS A 272 -1.80 18.82 -9.24
CA LYS A 272 -0.44 18.71 -9.81
C LYS A 272 -0.29 19.33 -11.20
N ALA A 273 -1.36 19.81 -11.83
CA ALA A 273 -1.25 20.53 -13.08
C ALA A 273 -0.51 21.86 -12.84
N PRO A 274 0.50 22.22 -13.66
CA PRO A 274 1.13 23.53 -13.54
C PRO A 274 0.04 24.59 -13.67
N LYS A 275 0.04 25.58 -12.76
CA LYS A 275 -0.79 26.77 -12.94
C LYS A 275 -0.42 27.33 -14.30
N LYS A 276 -1.38 27.29 -15.23
CA LYS A 276 -1.22 27.89 -16.55
C LYS A 276 -0.78 29.33 -16.31
N ASP A 277 0.42 29.69 -16.76
CA ASP A 277 0.85 31.09 -16.75
C ASP A 277 -0.29 31.91 -17.33
N ARG A 278 -0.67 32.96 -16.60
CA ARG A 278 -1.66 33.92 -17.07
C ARG A 278 -1.24 34.40 -18.46
N THR A 279 -2.18 34.45 -19.39
CA THR A 279 -1.87 35.03 -20.70
C THR A 279 -1.54 36.51 -20.50
N LEU A 280 -0.67 37.06 -21.36
CA LEU A 280 -0.25 38.48 -21.37
C LEU A 280 -1.44 39.47 -21.34
N GLU A 281 -2.62 39.00 -21.78
CA GLU A 281 -3.90 39.72 -21.81
C GLU A 281 -4.51 39.91 -20.40
N GLU A 282 -4.20 39.03 -19.44
CA GLU A 282 -4.66 39.16 -18.05
C GLU A 282 -3.76 40.07 -17.20
N GLU A 283 -2.48 40.25 -17.56
CA GLU A 283 -1.59 41.22 -16.91
C GLU A 283 -1.89 42.67 -17.34
N THR A 284 -2.27 42.88 -18.59
CA THR A 284 -2.66 44.21 -19.10
C THR A 284 -4.00 44.70 -18.54
N ALA A 285 -4.89 43.78 -18.14
CA ALA A 285 -6.14 44.12 -17.45
C ALA A 285 -5.96 44.46 -15.95
N ALA A 286 -4.81 44.13 -15.35
CA ALA A 286 -4.56 44.27 -13.92
C ALA A 286 -3.86 45.59 -13.51
N GLY A 287 -3.67 46.53 -14.44
CA GLY A 287 -3.24 47.89 -14.10
C GLY A 287 -1.81 47.99 -13.54
N GLY A 288 -0.89 47.13 -13.98
CA GLY A 288 0.53 47.28 -13.73
C GLY A 288 1.11 48.44 -14.53
N ALA A 289 1.08 49.65 -13.95
CA ALA A 289 1.94 50.74 -14.39
C ALA A 289 3.35 50.46 -13.85
N ASP A 290 4.28 50.13 -14.73
CA ASP A 290 5.70 50.46 -14.49
C ASP A 290 6.40 50.68 -15.83
N GLY A 291 7.14 51.79 -15.87
CA GLY A 291 7.53 52.49 -17.09
C GLY A 291 8.52 51.72 -17.96
N PHE A 292 8.18 51.66 -19.24
CA PHE A 292 9.18 51.74 -20.30
C PHE A 292 8.58 52.56 -21.44
N ASP A 293 9.01 53.81 -21.54
CA ASP A 293 8.68 54.69 -22.67
C ASP A 293 9.25 54.08 -23.95
N PRO A 294 8.43 53.78 -24.98
CA PRO A 294 8.97 53.42 -26.28
C PRO A 294 9.50 54.68 -26.95
N VAL A 295 10.81 54.75 -27.12
CA VAL A 295 11.45 55.70 -28.03
C VAL A 295 10.92 55.42 -29.44
N SER A 296 9.99 56.26 -29.85
CA SER A 296 9.64 56.57 -31.22
C SER A 296 10.77 57.39 -31.82
N ASP A 297 11.43 56.90 -32.87
CA ASP A 297 11.61 57.73 -34.06
C ASP A 297 11.87 56.87 -35.30
N ASP A 298 11.13 57.23 -36.33
CA ASP A 298 11.13 56.72 -37.70
C ASP A 298 12.51 56.84 -38.38
N GLU A 299 12.78 55.99 -39.38
CA GLU A 299 13.09 56.45 -40.75
C GLU A 299 13.11 55.27 -41.73
N ASP A 300 12.60 55.59 -42.92
CA ASP A 300 12.37 54.78 -44.10
C ASP A 300 13.59 54.05 -44.67
N GLU A 301 13.40 52.82 -45.15
CA GLU A 301 13.69 52.42 -46.55
C GLU A 301 13.38 50.92 -46.80
N LYS A 302 12.46 50.65 -47.73
CA LYS A 302 12.43 49.41 -48.54
C LYS A 302 13.22 49.67 -49.84
N PRO A 303 13.49 48.67 -50.71
CA PRO A 303 13.95 47.28 -50.51
C PRO A 303 15.05 46.89 -51.54
N LYS A 304 15.87 45.84 -51.33
CA LYS A 304 16.55 45.15 -52.46
C LYS A 304 16.62 43.63 -52.32
N ARG A 305 15.82 42.93 -53.13
CA ARG A 305 15.99 41.52 -53.51
C ARG A 305 17.31 41.36 -54.27
N LYS A 306 18.15 40.38 -53.90
CA LYS A 306 19.16 39.82 -54.81
C LYS A 306 19.16 38.29 -54.82
N LYS A 307 18.75 37.83 -56.01
CA LYS A 307 18.88 36.56 -56.73
C LYS A 307 19.84 35.49 -56.19
N ALA A 308 19.34 34.26 -56.27
CA ALA A 308 20.11 33.03 -56.37
C ALA A 308 21.02 33.00 -57.62
N LYS A 309 22.18 32.37 -57.46
CA LYS A 309 23.11 31.79 -58.46
C LYS A 309 24.04 30.88 -57.66
N LYS A 310 24.40 29.67 -58.04
CA LYS A 310 24.12 28.80 -59.20
C LYS A 310 24.45 27.39 -58.71
#